data_AF-A0A5D3AZT2-F1
#
_entry.id   AF-A0A5D3AZT2-F1
#
_cell.length_a   1.000
_cell.length_b   1.000
_cell.length_c   1.000
_cell.angle_alpha   90.00
_cell.angle_beta   90.00
_cell.angle_gamma   90.00
#
_symmetry.space_group_name_H-M   'P 1'
#
loop_
_entity.id
_entity.type
_entity.pdbx_description
1 polymer ?
#
loop_
_entity_poly.entity_id
_entity_poly.type
_entity_poly.pdbx_seq_one_letter_code
_entity_poly.pdbx_strand_id
1 'polypeptide(L)'
;MSRILRRALSSLPGPSSAPAPFQSVANTLPLAVRRRRLEQPPSKFASPSPLSDAALLDPASGKKFPLPLEKDYRSLLKRSEFDSSRTDAELRAAYLSATSEWRSRVRGYAPQGKNSKHAFLLRKMGGRSLFEERVQAIAGPEGEEAVAQEEELSSIVGQRIYLPNITIRLVRNHTPPGEAYDPFVATFRIPRGMTKTDLRSYLHAVYGLEVTFIRTDNYLGQVGRARTAEVVRKGGGTETYKRAVVGLKEPFHYPDDVEEYHAKEEEYGNGAEAARLRKEYLQTNYSLNDMESWRDKALFKFYKGSRWRSQTHANAGVAVKEIMKRRKEREGLIEKTIKDRYAIARDMETPAATAETQNA
;
A
#
# COMPACT_ATOMS: atom_id res chain seq x y z
N MET A 1 -16.93 41.32 -11.62
CA MET A 1 -16.05 41.10 -12.78
C MET A 1 -14.94 40.12 -12.39
N SER A 2 -14.77 39.08 -13.20
CA SER A 2 -14.18 37.77 -12.85
C SER A 2 -12.64 37.79 -12.68
N ARG A 3 -12.16 36.98 -11.74
CA ARG A 3 -10.74 36.80 -11.35
C ARG A 3 -9.88 36.06 -12.40
N ILE A 4 -10.35 35.93 -13.65
CA ILE A 4 -9.76 35.06 -14.67
C ILE A 4 -8.91 35.84 -15.70
N LEU A 5 -9.05 37.17 -15.79
CA LEU A 5 -8.39 37.95 -16.85
C LEU A 5 -7.06 38.63 -16.47
N ARG A 6 -6.57 38.53 -15.22
CA ARG A 6 -5.27 39.14 -14.84
C ARG A 6 -4.04 38.23 -15.04
N ARG A 7 -4.20 37.03 -15.61
CA ARG A 7 -3.16 36.00 -15.63
C ARG A 7 -2.27 35.98 -16.89
N ALA A 8 -2.43 36.92 -17.82
CA ALA A 8 -1.81 36.82 -19.14
C ALA A 8 -0.70 37.85 -19.48
N LEU A 9 -0.30 38.76 -18.58
CA LEU A 9 0.60 39.88 -18.95
C LEU A 9 1.79 40.15 -18.00
N SER A 10 2.37 39.14 -17.34
CA SER A 10 3.56 39.36 -16.49
C SER A 10 4.75 38.43 -16.75
N SER A 11 4.86 37.87 -17.95
CA SER A 11 6.05 37.11 -18.39
C SER A 11 6.66 37.76 -19.63
N LEU A 12 7.28 38.92 -19.43
CA LEU A 12 8.27 39.48 -20.35
C LEU A 12 9.58 39.67 -19.57
N PRO A 13 10.66 38.95 -19.91
CA PRO A 13 11.99 39.31 -19.42
C PRO A 13 12.45 40.55 -20.19
N GLY A 14 12.67 41.66 -19.48
CA GLY A 14 13.30 42.84 -20.07
C GLY A 14 14.79 42.58 -20.38
N PRO A 15 15.36 43.25 -21.40
CA PRO A 15 16.78 43.13 -21.71
C PRO A 15 17.57 44.09 -20.82
N SER A 16 18.47 43.60 -19.98
CA SER A 16 19.53 44.45 -19.41
C SER A 16 20.86 43.72 -19.35
N SER A 17 21.82 44.38 -19.98
CA SER A 17 23.24 44.11 -20.13
C SER A 17 24.04 44.14 -18.83
N ALA A 18 25.13 43.36 -18.82
CA ALA A 18 26.36 43.40 -18.01
C ALA A 18 26.57 42.20 -17.06
N PRO A 19 27.77 41.57 -17.07
CA PRO A 19 28.11 40.48 -16.16
C PRO A 19 28.63 41.08 -14.84
N ALA A 20 27.86 40.95 -13.75
CA ALA A 20 28.34 41.23 -12.40
C ALA A 20 28.91 39.95 -11.76
N PRO A 21 30.07 40.00 -11.08
CA PRO A 21 30.61 38.86 -10.37
C PRO A 21 29.85 38.66 -9.03
N PHE A 22 29.69 37.40 -8.63
CA PHE A 22 29.06 36.94 -7.38
C PHE A 22 27.55 37.17 -7.25
N GLN A 23 26.76 36.32 -7.91
CA GLN A 23 25.37 36.12 -7.52
C GLN A 23 25.31 35.48 -6.13
N SER A 24 24.94 36.29 -5.14
CA SER A 24 24.65 35.85 -3.79
C SER A 24 23.65 34.68 -3.79
N VAL A 25 23.93 33.65 -3.01
CA VAL A 25 23.06 32.48 -2.75
C VAL A 25 21.77 32.86 -1.98
N ALA A 26 21.47 34.16 -1.88
CA ALA A 26 20.41 34.74 -1.06
C ALA A 26 18.99 34.56 -1.63
N ASN A 27 18.83 34.10 -2.88
CA ASN A 27 17.55 34.03 -3.58
C ASN A 27 17.06 32.59 -3.86
N THR A 28 17.13 31.69 -2.88
CA THR A 28 16.68 30.29 -3.01
C THR A 28 15.30 30.01 -2.39
N LEU A 29 14.50 31.04 -2.07
CA LEU A 29 13.16 30.82 -1.54
C LEU A 29 12.18 30.45 -2.66
N PRO A 30 11.43 29.34 -2.53
CA PRO A 30 10.37 29.01 -3.48
C PRO A 30 9.38 30.17 -3.64
N LEU A 31 8.89 30.42 -4.86
CA LEU A 31 7.98 31.53 -5.17
C LEU A 31 6.75 31.59 -4.24
N ALA A 32 6.23 30.42 -3.84
CA ALA A 32 5.12 30.31 -2.89
C ALA A 32 5.48 30.86 -1.50
N VAL A 33 6.70 30.63 -1.02
CA VAL A 33 7.19 31.14 0.27
C VAL A 33 7.40 32.65 0.19
N ARG A 34 7.90 33.16 -0.95
CA ARG A 34 8.06 34.60 -1.18
C ARG A 34 6.71 35.33 -1.15
N ARG A 35 5.69 34.79 -1.84
CA ARG A 35 4.32 35.33 -1.79
C ARG A 35 3.76 35.33 -0.37
N ARG A 36 3.90 34.22 0.36
CA ARG A 36 3.43 34.13 1.75
C ARG A 36 4.10 35.14 2.68
N ARG A 37 5.41 35.39 2.51
CA ARG A 37 6.13 36.40 3.30
C ARG A 37 5.74 37.84 2.95
N LEU A 38 5.26 38.09 1.73
CA LEU A 38 4.69 39.39 1.36
C LEU A 38 3.27 39.57 1.94
N GLU A 39 2.46 38.51 1.93
CA GLU A 39 1.11 38.52 2.49
C GLU A 39 1.10 38.54 4.02
N GLN A 40 2.09 37.89 4.65
CA GLN A 40 2.27 37.81 6.10
C GLN A 40 3.74 38.10 6.44
N PRO A 41 4.15 39.38 6.51
CA PRO A 41 5.50 39.71 6.91
C PRO A 41 5.75 39.25 8.35
N PRO A 42 6.96 38.76 8.67
CA PRO A 42 7.31 38.47 10.06
C PRO A 42 7.16 39.73 10.91
N SER A 43 6.89 39.56 12.21
CA SER A 43 6.75 40.70 13.12
C SER A 43 8.03 41.55 13.12
N LYS A 44 7.90 42.87 13.31
CA LYS A 44 9.06 43.78 13.39
C LYS A 44 10.04 43.42 14.52
N PHE A 45 9.56 42.65 15.50
CA PHE A 45 10.31 42.16 16.66
C PHE A 45 10.88 40.76 16.45
N ALA A 46 10.60 40.10 15.32
CA ALA A 46 11.21 38.82 14.99
C ALA A 46 12.67 39.06 14.63
N SER A 47 13.59 38.56 15.47
CA SER A 47 15.01 38.54 15.12
C SER A 47 15.22 37.76 13.82
N PRO A 48 16.01 38.27 12.86
CA PRO A 48 16.31 37.52 11.64
C PRO A 48 16.90 36.15 12.00
N SER A 49 16.62 35.15 11.18
CA SER A 49 17.21 33.82 11.38
C SER A 49 18.74 33.96 11.42
N PRO A 50 19.43 33.33 12.39
CA PRO A 50 20.89 33.42 12.49
C PRO A 50 21.62 32.89 11.23
N LEU A 51 20.94 32.06 10.43
CA LEU A 51 21.46 31.56 9.14
C LEU A 51 21.37 32.58 7.99
N SER A 52 20.58 33.63 8.17
CA SER A 52 20.39 34.72 7.19
C SER A 52 21.02 36.04 7.64
N ASP A 53 21.73 36.03 8.78
CA ASP A 53 22.35 37.20 9.36
C ASP A 53 23.75 37.40 8.77
N ALA A 54 23.93 38.41 7.93
CA ALA A 54 25.20 38.67 7.25
C ALA A 54 26.36 38.94 8.23
N ALA A 55 26.05 39.55 9.39
CA ALA A 55 27.03 39.80 10.43
C ALA A 55 27.57 38.52 11.08
N LEU A 56 26.83 37.40 11.02
CA LEU A 56 27.32 36.12 11.54
C LEU A 56 28.19 35.36 10.52
N LEU A 57 28.11 35.71 9.23
CA LEU A 57 28.92 35.11 8.16
C LEU A 57 30.28 35.80 7.99
N ASP A 58 30.37 37.07 8.41
CA ASP A 58 31.61 37.84 8.34
C ASP A 58 32.51 37.52 9.56
N PRO A 59 33.70 36.93 9.36
CA PRO A 59 34.62 36.63 10.46
C PRO A 59 35.09 37.89 11.21
N ALA A 60 35.03 39.07 10.59
CA ALA A 60 35.44 40.33 11.21
C ALA A 60 34.37 40.95 12.12
N SER A 61 33.10 40.51 12.04
CA SER A 61 31.99 41.17 12.75
C SER A 61 32.00 40.98 14.27
N GLY A 62 32.68 39.95 14.78
CA GLY A 62 32.76 39.66 16.23
C GLY A 62 31.43 39.27 16.90
N LYS A 63 30.35 39.09 16.13
CA LYS A 63 29.03 38.76 16.64
C LYS A 63 28.96 37.29 17.08
N LYS A 64 28.52 37.04 18.32
CA LYS A 64 28.47 35.69 18.91
C LYS A 64 27.25 34.90 18.41
N PHE A 65 27.41 33.58 18.30
CA PHE A 65 26.31 32.68 17.96
C PHE A 65 25.24 32.63 19.05
N PRO A 66 23.97 32.43 18.67
CA PRO A 66 22.94 32.02 19.61
C PRO A 66 23.34 30.73 20.33
N LEU A 67 23.01 30.62 21.62
CA LEU A 67 23.41 29.51 22.49
C LEU A 67 23.15 28.10 21.91
N PRO A 68 22.01 27.82 21.23
CA PRO A 68 21.80 26.52 20.59
C PRO A 68 22.80 26.21 19.47
N LEU A 69 23.13 27.20 18.64
CA LEU A 69 24.08 27.04 17.54
C LEU A 69 25.52 26.90 18.06
N GLU A 70 25.87 27.65 19.11
CA GLU A 70 27.18 27.52 19.75
C GLU A 70 27.37 26.11 20.35
N LYS A 71 26.33 25.55 20.99
CA LYS A 71 26.38 24.17 21.52
C LYS A 71 26.62 23.14 20.42
N ASP A 72 25.89 23.24 19.30
CA ASP A 72 26.07 22.34 18.16
C ASP A 72 27.49 22.49 17.56
N TYR A 73 27.97 23.72 17.35
CA TYR A 73 29.31 24.01 16.84
C TYR A 73 30.41 23.43 17.73
N ARG A 74 30.33 23.66 19.05
CA ARG A 74 31.28 23.12 20.02
C ARG A 74 31.22 21.60 20.10
N SER A 75 30.04 21.01 19.97
CA SER A 75 29.90 19.55 19.91
C SER A 75 30.56 18.95 18.68
N LEU A 76 30.56 19.68 17.55
CA LEU A 76 31.22 19.26 16.33
C LEU A 76 32.74 19.34 16.49
N LEU A 77 33.27 20.48 16.95
CA LEU A 77 34.70 20.66 17.24
C LEU A 77 35.29 19.58 18.16
N LYS A 78 34.56 19.17 19.21
CA LYS A 78 35.01 18.12 20.13
C LYS A 78 35.25 16.74 19.47
N ARG A 79 34.67 16.51 18.29
CA ARG A 79 34.68 15.21 17.61
C ARG A 79 35.54 15.21 16.35
N SER A 80 36.19 16.32 16.05
CA SER A 80 36.84 16.52 14.76
C SER A 80 38.10 17.34 14.88
N GLU A 81 39.00 17.07 13.97
CA GLU A 81 40.20 17.87 13.78
C GLU A 81 40.05 18.75 12.55
N PHE A 82 40.52 19.99 12.67
CA PHE A 82 40.57 20.96 11.59
C PHE A 82 42.02 21.37 11.39
N ASP A 83 42.31 21.82 10.17
CA ASP A 83 43.61 22.40 9.88
C ASP A 83 43.88 23.61 10.78
N SER A 84 45.04 23.63 11.43
CA SER A 84 45.49 24.68 12.35
C SER A 84 45.64 26.04 11.68
N SER A 85 45.66 26.10 10.34
CA SER A 85 45.74 27.33 9.56
C SER A 85 44.49 28.21 9.67
N ARG A 86 43.32 27.64 10.01
CA ARG A 86 42.04 28.35 10.03
C ARG A 86 41.73 28.97 11.39
N THR A 87 41.18 30.18 11.36
CA THR A 87 40.73 30.87 12.58
C THR A 87 39.37 30.34 13.05
N ASP A 88 39.07 30.45 14.36
CA ASP A 88 37.75 30.06 14.91
C ASP A 88 36.59 30.84 14.24
N ALA A 89 36.85 32.09 13.83
CA ALA A 89 35.88 32.93 13.12
C ALA A 89 35.55 32.39 11.72
N GLU A 90 36.55 31.92 10.98
CA GLU A 90 36.37 31.27 9.68
C GLU A 90 35.63 29.93 9.80
N LEU A 91 35.96 29.12 10.82
CA LEU A 91 35.27 27.86 11.09
C LEU A 91 33.80 28.09 11.44
N ARG A 92 33.50 29.14 12.21
CA ARG A 92 32.12 29.59 12.49
C ARG A 92 31.38 29.99 11.20
N ALA A 93 31.99 30.80 10.34
CA ALA A 93 31.39 31.20 9.07
C ALA A 93 31.11 29.99 8.16
N ALA A 94 32.08 29.07 8.05
CA ALA A 94 31.94 27.82 7.31
C ALA A 94 30.84 26.93 7.89
N TYR A 95 30.73 26.84 9.22
CA TYR A 95 29.66 26.10 9.90
C TYR A 95 28.27 26.63 9.54
N LEU A 96 28.08 27.95 9.50
CA LEU A 96 26.81 28.56 9.14
C LEU A 96 26.46 28.35 7.68
N SER A 97 27.43 28.52 6.78
CA SER A 97 27.27 28.23 5.35
C SER A 97 26.83 26.78 5.14
N ALA A 98 27.56 25.83 5.72
CA ALA A 98 27.26 24.41 5.63
C ALA A 98 25.89 24.07 6.26
N THR A 99 25.51 24.73 7.37
CA THR A 99 24.20 24.53 7.99
C THR A 99 23.06 25.09 7.13
N SER A 100 23.28 26.21 6.45
CA SER A 100 22.34 26.78 5.48
C SER A 100 22.15 25.83 4.29
N GLU A 101 23.26 25.33 3.72
CA GLU A 101 23.24 24.32 2.66
C GLU A 101 22.51 23.04 3.10
N TRP A 102 22.81 22.52 4.29
CA TRP A 102 22.14 21.32 4.81
C TRP A 102 20.62 21.49 4.86
N ARG A 103 20.13 22.68 5.24
CA ARG A 103 18.70 22.97 5.34
C ARG A 103 18.03 23.26 4.01
N SER A 104 18.78 23.75 3.01
CA SER A 104 18.26 24.02 1.67
C SER A 104 18.17 22.77 0.80
N ARG A 105 18.86 21.68 1.17
CA ARG A 105 18.72 20.38 0.50
C ARG A 105 17.27 19.90 0.53
N VAL A 106 16.81 19.40 -0.62
CA VAL A 106 15.47 18.82 -0.78
C VAL A 106 15.30 17.68 0.23
N ARG A 107 14.28 17.78 1.10
CA ARG A 107 13.89 16.71 2.03
C ARG A 107 13.67 15.42 1.24
N GLY A 108 14.56 14.46 1.41
CA GLY A 108 14.48 13.15 0.74
C GLY A 108 15.82 12.49 0.45
N TYR A 109 16.94 13.24 0.45
CA TYR A 109 18.25 12.74 -0.02
C TYR A 109 19.35 12.69 1.04
N ALA A 110 19.02 12.81 2.33
CA ALA A 110 20.02 12.75 3.39
C ALA A 110 19.61 11.79 4.51
N PRO A 111 20.53 10.94 5.01
CA PRO A 111 20.27 10.11 6.17
C PRO A 111 19.81 11.02 7.32
N GLN A 112 18.67 10.70 7.92
CA GLN A 112 18.13 11.45 9.06
C GLN A 112 18.96 11.13 10.31
N GLY A 113 19.46 12.15 11.02
CA GLY A 113 20.21 11.96 12.26
C GLY A 113 21.16 13.10 12.59
N LYS A 114 21.61 13.16 13.85
CA LYS A 114 22.65 14.13 14.28
C LYS A 114 24.01 13.79 13.67
N ASN A 115 24.33 12.51 13.56
CA ASN A 115 25.63 12.05 13.06
C ASN A 115 25.79 12.31 11.55
N SER A 116 24.74 12.10 10.74
CA SER A 116 24.74 12.42 9.31
C SER A 116 24.85 13.92 9.03
N LYS A 117 24.15 14.75 9.82
CA LYS A 117 24.31 16.21 9.78
C LYS A 117 25.77 16.57 10.10
N HIS A 118 26.34 16.04 11.18
CA HIS A 118 27.71 16.36 11.58
C HIS A 118 28.74 15.93 10.54
N ALA A 119 28.61 14.73 9.95
CA ALA A 119 29.47 14.26 8.87
C ALA A 119 29.41 15.18 7.64
N PHE A 120 28.21 15.60 7.23
CA PHE A 120 28.04 16.56 6.14
C PHE A 120 28.70 17.91 6.44
N LEU A 121 28.44 18.45 7.63
CA LEU A 121 29.01 19.72 8.06
C LEU A 121 30.54 19.64 8.13
N LEU A 122 31.10 18.54 8.66
CA LEU A 122 32.53 18.30 8.72
C LEU A 122 33.17 18.32 7.33
N ARG A 123 32.62 17.55 6.39
CA ARG A 123 33.10 17.53 5.00
C ARG A 123 33.08 18.92 4.36
N LYS A 124 32.02 19.70 4.60
CA LYS A 124 31.91 21.06 4.05
C LYS A 124 32.83 22.06 4.72
N MET A 125 33.10 21.90 6.01
CA MET A 125 34.06 22.71 6.74
C MET A 125 35.50 22.26 6.52
N GLY A 126 35.75 21.13 5.86
CA GLY A 126 37.10 20.58 5.66
C GLY A 126 37.71 19.95 6.91
N GLY A 127 36.89 19.50 7.87
CA GLY A 127 37.33 18.79 9.07
C GLY A 127 37.34 17.27 8.86
N ARG A 128 38.21 16.59 9.61
CA ARG A 128 38.28 15.12 9.66
C ARG A 128 37.61 14.59 10.93
N SER A 129 36.95 13.44 10.82
CA SER A 129 36.27 12.79 11.95
C SER A 129 37.23 11.88 12.70
N LEU A 130 37.52 12.21 13.96
CA LEU A 130 38.39 11.39 14.83
C LEU A 130 37.81 9.98 15.07
N PHE A 131 36.49 9.87 15.01
CA PHE A 131 35.80 8.60 15.20
C PHE A 131 35.94 7.69 13.99
N GLU A 132 35.85 8.23 12.77
CA GLU A 132 35.98 7.42 11.54
C GLU A 132 37.41 6.92 11.36
N GLU A 133 38.43 7.74 11.65
CA GLU A 133 39.83 7.29 11.63
C GLU A 133 40.10 6.20 12.68
N ARG A 134 39.53 6.31 13.89
CA ARG A 134 39.62 5.25 14.89
C ARG A 134 38.93 3.96 14.45
N VAL A 135 37.79 4.05 13.78
CA VAL A 135 37.07 2.87 13.28
C VAL A 135 37.84 2.23 12.12
N GLN A 136 38.37 3.02 11.19
CA GLN A 136 39.24 2.53 10.09
C GLN A 136 40.55 1.94 10.59
N ALA A 137 41.13 2.47 11.68
CA ALA A 137 42.33 1.88 12.29
C ALA A 137 42.05 0.54 13.00
N ILE A 138 40.80 0.27 13.40
CA ILE A 138 40.40 -0.97 14.08
C ILE A 138 39.93 -2.03 13.06
N ALA A 139 39.29 -1.60 11.97
CA ALA A 139 38.85 -2.47 10.89
C ALA A 139 39.98 -2.58 9.85
N GLY A 140 40.78 -3.65 9.92
CA GLY A 140 41.79 -3.96 8.90
C GLY A 140 41.19 -4.22 7.50
N PRO A 141 41.98 -4.74 6.53
CA PRO A 141 41.57 -4.87 5.12
C PRO A 141 40.34 -5.77 4.89
N GLU A 142 40.02 -6.68 5.81
CA GLU A 142 38.78 -7.48 5.78
C GLU A 142 37.51 -6.63 5.98
N GLY A 143 37.66 -5.42 6.51
CA GLY A 143 36.59 -4.43 6.59
C GLY A 143 36.23 -3.82 5.24
N GLU A 144 37.14 -3.76 4.26
CA GLU A 144 36.88 -3.12 2.97
C GLU A 144 35.87 -3.90 2.11
N GLU A 145 35.89 -5.24 2.16
CA GLU A 145 34.90 -6.09 1.47
C GLU A 145 33.53 -6.04 2.14
N ALA A 146 33.50 -6.00 3.47
CA ALA A 146 32.27 -5.76 4.23
C ALA A 146 31.72 -4.36 3.95
N VAL A 147 32.59 -3.36 3.79
CA VAL A 147 32.22 -1.99 3.41
C VAL A 147 31.69 -1.93 1.98
N ALA A 148 32.24 -2.69 1.03
CA ALA A 148 31.70 -2.74 -0.35
C ALA A 148 30.30 -3.38 -0.42
N GLN A 149 30.07 -4.47 0.31
CA GLN A 149 28.73 -5.06 0.45
C GLN A 149 27.79 -4.13 1.24
N GLU A 150 28.31 -3.44 2.27
CA GLU A 150 27.57 -2.40 2.96
C GLU A 150 27.30 -1.19 2.07
N GLU A 151 28.15 -0.87 1.10
CA GLU A 151 28.00 0.23 0.16
C GLU A 151 26.91 -0.06 -0.87
N GLU A 152 26.82 -1.28 -1.40
CA GLU A 152 25.66 -1.73 -2.19
C GLU A 152 24.37 -1.71 -1.35
N LEU A 153 24.43 -2.18 -0.10
CA LEU A 153 23.31 -2.05 0.84
C LEU A 153 23.08 -0.60 1.32
N SER A 154 24.04 0.31 1.13
CA SER A 154 23.94 1.75 1.43
C SER A 154 23.37 2.53 0.24
N SER A 155 23.49 1.97 -0.96
CA SER A 155 22.82 2.47 -2.17
C SER A 155 21.30 2.37 -2.02
N ILE A 156 20.81 1.50 -1.13
CA ILE A 156 19.43 1.50 -0.66
C ILE A 156 19.22 2.81 0.13
N VAL A 157 18.73 3.82 -0.58
CA VAL A 157 18.38 5.13 -0.01
C VAL A 157 17.21 4.94 0.97
N GLY A 158 17.50 4.65 2.24
CA GLY A 158 16.46 4.41 3.25
C GLY A 158 16.97 4.02 4.64
N GLN A 159 16.06 4.04 5.62
CA GLN A 159 16.31 3.47 6.95
C GLN A 159 16.15 1.95 6.88
N ARG A 160 17.16 1.20 7.32
CA ARG A 160 17.06 -0.28 7.43
C ARG A 160 16.03 -0.62 8.52
N ILE A 161 15.01 -1.40 8.15
CA ILE A 161 13.99 -1.91 9.06
C ILE A 161 14.14 -3.43 9.10
N TYR A 162 14.70 -3.94 10.20
CA TYR A 162 14.97 -5.38 10.34
C TYR A 162 13.72 -6.19 10.66
N LEU A 163 12.78 -5.61 11.40
CA LEU A 163 11.57 -6.28 11.89
C LEU A 163 10.34 -5.45 11.53
N PRO A 164 9.87 -5.49 10.27
CA PRO A 164 8.72 -4.71 9.84
C PRO A 164 7.43 -5.27 10.48
N ASN A 165 6.78 -4.47 11.33
CA ASN A 165 5.45 -4.78 11.84
C ASN A 165 4.37 -4.17 10.94
N ILE A 166 4.26 -4.67 9.72
CA ILE A 166 3.26 -4.21 8.75
C ILE A 166 2.45 -5.38 8.22
N THR A 167 1.18 -5.12 7.96
CA THR A 167 0.29 -6.07 7.29
C THR A 167 -0.11 -5.51 5.93
N ILE A 168 0.18 -6.25 4.88
CA ILE A 168 -0.25 -5.93 3.51
C ILE A 168 -1.23 -7.02 3.09
N ARG A 169 -2.33 -6.62 2.45
CA ARG A 169 -3.35 -7.57 1.97
C ARG A 169 -3.45 -7.50 0.46
N LEU A 170 -3.22 -8.62 -0.21
CA LEU A 170 -3.56 -8.78 -1.62
C LEU A 170 -5.09 -8.79 -1.77
N VAL A 171 -5.61 -8.03 -2.73
CA VAL A 171 -7.04 -7.90 -3.01
C VAL A 171 -7.25 -8.06 -4.51
N ARG A 172 -8.34 -8.74 -4.88
CA ARG A 172 -8.71 -8.87 -6.29
C ARG A 172 -8.83 -7.52 -6.96
N ASN A 173 -8.32 -7.44 -8.19
CA ASN A 173 -8.53 -6.29 -9.02
C ASN A 173 -10.01 -6.20 -9.38
N HIS A 174 -10.50 -4.98 -9.47
CA HIS A 174 -11.85 -4.73 -9.95
C HIS A 174 -11.80 -4.65 -11.48
N THR A 175 -12.36 -5.65 -12.15
CA THR A 175 -12.56 -5.64 -13.60
C THR A 175 -14.01 -5.22 -13.87
N PRO A 176 -14.26 -4.12 -14.59
CA PRO A 176 -15.60 -3.77 -15.05
C PRO A 176 -16.23 -4.91 -15.85
N PRO A 177 -17.56 -5.09 -15.80
CA PRO A 177 -18.23 -6.11 -16.58
C PRO A 177 -18.01 -5.86 -18.08
N GLY A 178 -17.48 -6.86 -18.79
CA GLY A 178 -17.18 -6.78 -20.22
C GLY A 178 -15.75 -6.38 -20.58
N GLU A 179 -14.90 -6.05 -19.60
CA GLU A 179 -13.46 -5.85 -19.83
C GLU A 179 -12.66 -7.11 -19.46
N ALA A 180 -11.56 -7.35 -20.17
CA ALA A 180 -10.65 -8.46 -19.86
C ALA A 180 -9.85 -8.16 -18.57
N TYR A 181 -9.60 -9.20 -17.76
CA TYR A 181 -8.76 -9.08 -16.57
C TYR A 181 -7.29 -8.85 -16.96
N ASP A 182 -6.64 -7.86 -16.32
CA ASP A 182 -5.21 -7.59 -16.52
C ASP A 182 -4.36 -8.38 -15.52
N PRO A 183 -3.59 -9.40 -15.97
CA PRO A 183 -2.78 -10.23 -15.08
C PRO A 183 -1.47 -9.57 -14.66
N PHE A 184 -1.02 -8.50 -15.33
CA PHE A 184 0.20 -7.79 -14.99
C PHE A 184 -0.02 -6.75 -13.89
N VAL A 185 -1.23 -6.66 -13.35
CA VAL A 185 -1.57 -5.72 -12.29
C VAL A 185 -1.99 -6.49 -11.04
N ALA A 186 -1.50 -6.05 -9.88
CA ALA A 186 -1.94 -6.54 -8.59
C ALA A 186 -2.34 -5.38 -7.68
N THR A 187 -3.43 -5.55 -6.94
CA THR A 187 -3.92 -4.56 -5.98
C THR A 187 -3.67 -5.01 -4.56
N PHE A 188 -3.05 -4.14 -3.76
CA PHE A 188 -2.81 -4.34 -2.34
C PHE A 188 -3.51 -3.28 -1.50
N ARG A 189 -3.97 -3.67 -0.30
CA ARG A 189 -4.27 -2.75 0.79
C ARG A 189 -3.06 -2.65 1.69
N ILE A 190 -2.58 -1.42 1.88
CA ILE A 190 -1.36 -1.11 2.62
C ILE A 190 -1.65 -0.16 3.79
N PRO A 191 -0.77 -0.12 4.82
CA PRO A 191 -0.87 0.88 5.87
C PRO A 191 -0.84 2.30 5.32
N ARG A 192 -1.61 3.21 5.91
CA ARG A 192 -1.70 4.62 5.45
C ARG A 192 -0.37 5.38 5.53
N GLY A 193 0.53 5.01 6.44
CA GLY A 193 1.85 5.60 6.57
C GLY A 193 2.87 5.10 5.53
N MET A 194 2.59 3.96 4.88
CA MET A 194 3.53 3.33 3.96
C MET A 194 3.65 4.12 2.65
N THR A 195 4.89 4.35 2.19
CA THR A 195 5.16 5.06 0.93
C THR A 195 5.33 4.08 -0.25
N LYS A 196 5.42 4.61 -1.48
CA LYS A 196 5.61 3.80 -2.69
C LYS A 196 6.97 3.10 -2.70
N THR A 197 8.01 3.80 -2.25
CA THR A 197 9.37 3.25 -2.16
C THR A 197 9.43 2.16 -1.11
N ASP A 198 8.80 2.36 0.06
CA ASP A 198 8.73 1.32 1.10
C ASP A 198 8.03 0.06 0.58
N LEU A 199 6.94 0.22 -0.18
CA LEU A 199 6.22 -0.92 -0.76
C LEU A 199 7.07 -1.67 -1.79
N ARG A 200 7.74 -0.95 -2.68
CA ARG A 200 8.66 -1.55 -3.66
C ARG A 200 9.75 -2.37 -2.96
N SER A 201 10.43 -1.75 -2.00
CA SER A 201 11.50 -2.41 -1.24
C SER A 201 10.97 -3.60 -0.43
N TYR A 202 9.79 -3.48 0.17
CA TYR A 202 9.17 -4.57 0.93
C TYR A 202 8.80 -5.76 0.05
N LEU A 203 8.14 -5.51 -1.10
CA LEU A 203 7.75 -6.58 -2.03
C LEU A 203 8.98 -7.30 -2.59
N HIS A 204 10.03 -6.56 -2.92
CA HIS A 204 11.30 -7.13 -3.39
C HIS A 204 12.02 -7.92 -2.29
N ALA A 205 12.21 -7.35 -1.11
CA ALA A 205 13.00 -7.97 -0.05
C ALA A 205 12.31 -9.15 0.64
N VAL A 206 10.98 -9.10 0.82
CA VAL A 206 10.22 -10.13 1.55
C VAL A 206 9.67 -11.20 0.61
N TYR A 207 9.19 -10.81 -0.57
CA TYR A 207 8.54 -11.74 -1.51
C TYR A 207 9.35 -12.01 -2.79
N GLY A 208 10.50 -11.36 -2.98
CA GLY A 208 11.27 -11.48 -4.23
C GLY A 208 10.54 -10.91 -5.44
N LEU A 209 9.53 -10.06 -5.24
CA LEU A 209 8.66 -9.62 -6.33
C LEU A 209 9.20 -8.36 -7.01
N GLU A 210 9.55 -8.48 -8.28
CA GLU A 210 9.96 -7.36 -9.12
C GLU A 210 8.73 -6.57 -9.63
N VAL A 211 8.75 -5.26 -9.39
CA VAL A 211 7.62 -4.37 -9.69
C VAL A 211 8.03 -3.23 -10.62
N THR A 212 7.24 -3.00 -11.67
CA THR A 212 7.52 -1.98 -12.69
C THR A 212 7.07 -0.60 -12.22
N PHE A 213 5.79 -0.46 -11.85
CA PHE A 213 5.22 0.79 -11.34
C PHE A 213 4.36 0.57 -10.11
N ILE A 214 4.19 1.62 -9.31
CA ILE A 214 3.29 1.62 -8.16
C ILE A 214 2.46 2.91 -8.17
N ARG A 215 1.15 2.74 -8.23
CA ARG A 215 0.16 3.79 -8.00
C ARG A 215 -0.47 3.59 -6.63
N THR A 216 -0.69 4.68 -5.90
CA THR A 216 -1.30 4.62 -4.57
C THR A 216 -2.44 5.61 -4.45
N ASP A 217 -3.57 5.16 -3.93
CA ASP A 217 -4.76 5.96 -3.69
C ASP A 217 -5.16 5.83 -2.21
N ASN A 218 -5.55 6.94 -1.56
CA ASN A 218 -6.06 6.92 -0.20
C ASN A 218 -7.59 6.95 -0.22
N TYR A 219 -8.22 5.84 0.18
CA TYR A 219 -9.66 5.75 0.35
C TYR A 219 -10.07 6.27 1.73
N LEU A 220 -11.06 7.14 1.73
CA LEU A 220 -11.70 7.64 2.95
C LEU A 220 -13.07 6.97 3.08
N GLY A 221 -13.34 6.40 4.25
CA GLY A 221 -14.67 5.84 4.54
C GLY A 221 -15.76 6.90 4.55
N GLN A 222 -17.00 6.47 4.36
CA GLN A 222 -18.14 7.38 4.26
C GLN A 222 -18.33 8.12 5.60
N VAL A 223 -18.54 9.44 5.56
CA VAL A 223 -18.90 10.21 6.76
C VAL A 223 -20.38 10.02 7.06
N GLY A 224 -20.72 9.70 8.30
CA GLY A 224 -22.10 9.58 8.74
C GLY A 224 -22.27 10.02 10.20
N ARG A 225 -23.44 9.75 10.76
CA ARG A 225 -23.72 9.99 12.18
C ARG A 225 -23.73 8.67 12.94
N ALA A 226 -23.06 8.66 14.09
CA ALA A 226 -23.16 7.59 15.07
C ALA A 226 -24.56 7.61 15.73
N ARG A 227 -24.88 6.55 16.48
CA ARG A 227 -26.13 6.47 17.26
C ARG A 227 -26.28 7.64 18.25
N THR A 228 -25.16 8.16 18.74
CA THR A 228 -25.07 9.34 19.63
C THR A 228 -25.13 10.68 18.88
N ALA A 229 -25.52 10.68 17.59
CA ALA A 229 -25.55 11.85 16.70
C ALA A 229 -24.20 12.52 16.39
N GLU A 230 -23.09 12.03 16.95
CA GLU A 230 -21.73 12.48 16.60
C GLU A 230 -21.40 12.16 15.14
N VAL A 231 -20.70 13.07 14.46
CA VAL A 231 -20.22 12.86 13.09
C VAL A 231 -19.00 11.95 13.12
N VAL A 232 -19.18 10.72 12.65
CA VAL A 232 -18.13 9.69 12.65
C VAL A 232 -18.04 9.07 11.26
N ARG A 233 -16.85 8.60 10.87
CA ARG A 233 -16.71 7.78 9.66
C ARG A 233 -17.39 6.42 9.87
N LYS A 234 -18.42 6.14 9.07
CA LYS A 234 -19.08 4.83 9.02
C LYS A 234 -18.06 3.77 8.58
N GLY A 235 -18.22 2.55 9.10
CA GLY A 235 -17.35 1.43 8.79
C GLY A 235 -15.91 1.51 9.34
N GLY A 236 -15.58 2.51 10.16
CA GLY A 236 -14.32 2.58 10.92
C GLY A 236 -13.04 2.43 10.08
N GLY A 237 -12.04 1.75 10.66
CA GLY A 237 -10.75 1.49 9.98
C GLY A 237 -10.84 0.57 8.77
N THR A 238 -11.94 -0.19 8.63
CA THR A 238 -12.14 -1.13 7.52
C THR A 238 -12.45 -0.43 6.19
N GLU A 239 -13.16 0.70 6.22
CA GLU A 239 -13.46 1.49 5.01
C GLU A 239 -12.35 2.48 4.65
N THR A 240 -11.53 2.89 5.62
CA THR A 240 -10.46 3.87 5.40
C THR A 240 -9.13 3.16 5.24
N TYR A 241 -8.70 2.97 3.99
CA TYR A 241 -7.48 2.22 3.66
C TYR A 241 -6.70 2.93 2.56
N LYS A 242 -5.40 2.63 2.47
CA LYS A 242 -4.59 3.01 1.32
C LYS A 242 -4.54 1.82 0.37
N ARG A 243 -4.90 2.05 -0.89
CA ARG A 243 -4.81 1.08 -1.99
C ARG A 243 -3.50 1.33 -2.73
N ALA A 244 -2.78 0.27 -3.05
CA ALA A 244 -1.65 0.30 -3.97
C ALA A 244 -1.95 -0.61 -5.15
N VAL A 245 -1.90 -0.06 -6.36
CA VAL A 245 -1.95 -0.80 -7.61
C VAL A 245 -0.52 -0.93 -8.11
N VAL A 246 -0.08 -2.16 -8.31
CA VAL A 246 1.30 -2.53 -8.59
C VAL A 246 1.35 -3.20 -9.96
N GLY A 247 2.24 -2.72 -10.82
CA GLY A 247 2.59 -3.41 -12.07
C GLY A 247 3.61 -4.49 -11.79
N LEU A 248 3.26 -5.72 -12.11
CA LEU A 248 4.12 -6.90 -12.02
C LEU A 248 4.96 -7.04 -13.29
N LYS A 249 6.11 -7.69 -13.18
CA LYS A 249 6.90 -8.12 -14.34
C LYS A 249 6.36 -9.40 -14.96
N GLU A 250 5.86 -10.30 -14.11
CA GLU A 250 5.27 -11.58 -14.49
C GLU A 250 3.74 -11.55 -14.31
N PRO A 251 2.97 -12.20 -15.19
CA PRO A 251 1.52 -12.24 -15.08
C PRO A 251 1.08 -13.09 -13.87
N PHE A 252 0.03 -12.64 -13.18
CA PHE A 252 -0.53 -13.32 -12.02
C PHE A 252 -2.05 -13.47 -12.14
N HIS A 253 -2.53 -14.70 -12.01
CA HIS A 253 -3.95 -15.06 -11.92
C HIS A 253 -4.31 -15.58 -10.53
N TYR A 254 -5.56 -15.32 -10.12
CA TYR A 254 -6.05 -15.85 -8.86
C TYR A 254 -6.36 -17.34 -8.98
N PRO A 255 -6.18 -18.14 -7.91
CA PRO A 255 -6.40 -19.58 -7.94
C PRO A 255 -7.77 -20.06 -8.42
N ASP A 256 -8.79 -19.23 -8.27
CA ASP A 256 -10.18 -19.49 -8.63
C ASP A 256 -10.62 -18.79 -9.93
N ASP A 257 -9.68 -18.13 -10.62
CA ASP A 257 -9.91 -17.51 -11.91
C ASP A 257 -10.01 -18.60 -12.98
N VAL A 258 -11.23 -19.03 -13.27
CA VAL A 258 -11.53 -20.10 -14.23
C VAL A 258 -11.28 -19.66 -15.67
N GLU A 259 -11.25 -18.34 -15.93
CA GLU A 259 -11.05 -17.80 -17.27
C GLU A 259 -9.67 -18.11 -17.82
N GLU A 260 -8.63 -18.22 -16.96
CA GLU A 260 -7.28 -18.62 -17.39
C GLU A 260 -7.26 -20.04 -17.99
N TYR A 261 -7.94 -20.98 -17.33
CA TYR A 261 -8.00 -22.36 -17.81
C TYR A 261 -8.74 -22.46 -19.15
N HIS A 262 -9.78 -21.64 -19.34
CA HIS A 262 -10.47 -21.52 -20.62
C HIS A 262 -9.61 -20.80 -21.69
N ALA A 263 -8.87 -19.76 -21.32
CA ALA A 263 -7.97 -19.05 -22.24
C ALA A 263 -6.80 -19.93 -22.71
N LYS A 264 -6.30 -20.80 -21.85
CA LYS A 264 -5.25 -21.79 -22.16
C LYS A 264 -5.77 -23.02 -22.92
N GLU A 265 -7.07 -23.08 -23.25
CA GLU A 265 -7.65 -24.16 -24.03
C GLU A 265 -7.07 -24.25 -25.44
N GLU A 266 -6.79 -23.12 -26.10
CA GLU A 266 -6.12 -23.12 -27.42
C GLU A 266 -4.67 -23.65 -27.36
N GLU A 267 -3.97 -23.46 -26.23
CA GLU A 267 -2.56 -23.84 -26.08
C GLU A 267 -2.39 -25.32 -25.68
N TYR A 268 -3.31 -25.87 -24.87
CA TYR A 268 -3.20 -27.22 -24.30
C TYR A 268 -4.37 -28.17 -24.66
N GLY A 269 -5.39 -27.71 -25.38
CA GLY A 269 -6.56 -28.51 -25.83
C GLY A 269 -7.55 -28.94 -24.75
N ASN A 270 -7.18 -28.88 -23.46
CA ASN A 270 -7.93 -29.45 -22.33
C ASN A 270 -8.30 -28.42 -21.25
N GLY A 271 -8.58 -27.17 -21.65
CA GLY A 271 -8.84 -26.07 -20.72
C GLY A 271 -10.06 -26.29 -19.81
N ALA A 272 -11.17 -26.75 -20.38
CA ALA A 272 -12.39 -27.02 -19.63
C ALA A 272 -12.22 -28.14 -18.58
N GLU A 273 -11.47 -29.19 -18.90
CA GLU A 273 -11.17 -30.26 -17.95
C GLU A 273 -10.28 -29.78 -16.82
N ALA A 274 -9.24 -29.01 -17.14
CA ALA A 274 -8.36 -28.40 -16.14
C ALA A 274 -9.12 -27.45 -15.21
N ALA A 275 -10.06 -26.65 -15.74
CA ALA A 275 -10.96 -25.81 -14.93
C ALA A 275 -11.84 -26.64 -13.99
N ARG A 276 -12.38 -27.77 -14.46
CA ARG A 276 -13.19 -28.68 -13.63
C ARG A 276 -12.35 -29.32 -12.53
N LEU A 277 -11.20 -29.88 -12.88
CA LEU A 277 -10.25 -30.48 -11.93
C LEU A 277 -9.80 -29.46 -10.89
N ARG A 278 -9.59 -28.20 -11.30
CA ARG A 278 -9.24 -27.13 -10.37
C ARG A 278 -10.38 -26.82 -9.40
N LYS A 279 -11.63 -26.69 -9.89
CA LYS A 279 -12.80 -26.49 -9.03
C LYS A 279 -12.95 -27.62 -8.02
N GLU A 280 -12.78 -28.86 -8.47
CA GLU A 280 -12.84 -30.05 -7.62
C GLU A 280 -11.72 -30.05 -6.57
N TYR A 281 -10.49 -29.71 -6.96
CA TYR A 281 -9.37 -29.54 -6.03
C TYR A 281 -9.66 -28.47 -4.99
N LEU A 282 -10.15 -27.30 -5.40
CA LEU A 282 -10.47 -26.21 -4.48
C LEU A 282 -11.59 -26.60 -3.51
N GLN A 283 -12.62 -27.29 -4.00
CA GLN A 283 -13.71 -27.79 -3.18
C GLN A 283 -13.22 -28.82 -2.16
N THR A 284 -12.34 -29.73 -2.58
CA THR A 284 -11.80 -30.80 -1.71
C THR A 284 -10.91 -30.23 -0.60
N ASN A 285 -10.03 -29.27 -0.92
CA ASN A 285 -9.07 -28.73 0.04
C ASN A 285 -9.66 -27.61 0.92
N TYR A 286 -10.60 -26.83 0.38
CA TYR A 286 -11.10 -25.61 1.05
C TYR A 286 -12.60 -25.63 1.35
N SER A 287 -13.35 -26.65 0.92
CA SER A 287 -14.80 -26.79 1.20
C SER A 287 -15.60 -25.52 0.84
N LEU A 288 -15.36 -24.96 -0.35
CA LEU A 288 -15.91 -23.66 -0.77
C LEU A 288 -17.43 -23.62 -0.74
N ASN A 289 -18.11 -24.65 -1.26
CA ASN A 289 -19.58 -24.72 -1.29
C ASN A 289 -20.17 -24.76 0.13
N ASP A 290 -19.50 -25.42 1.07
CA ASP A 290 -19.97 -25.47 2.45
C ASP A 290 -19.87 -24.09 3.09
N MET A 291 -18.73 -23.41 2.91
CA MET A 291 -18.53 -22.04 3.40
C MET A 291 -19.53 -21.06 2.78
N GLU A 292 -19.83 -21.18 1.49
CA GLU A 292 -20.85 -20.37 0.82
C GLU A 292 -22.24 -20.64 1.42
N SER A 293 -22.61 -21.91 1.59
CA SER A 293 -23.89 -22.25 2.24
C SER A 293 -23.98 -21.74 3.68
N TRP A 294 -22.86 -21.77 4.43
CA TRP A 294 -22.77 -21.25 5.79
C TRP A 294 -22.91 -19.75 5.82
N ARG A 295 -22.25 -19.04 4.89
CA ARG A 295 -22.34 -17.60 4.73
C ARG A 295 -23.77 -17.19 4.38
N ASP A 296 -24.43 -17.87 3.45
CA ASP A 296 -25.82 -17.61 3.09
C ASP A 296 -26.77 -17.86 4.26
N LYS A 297 -26.59 -18.97 4.99
CA LYS A 297 -27.35 -19.24 6.22
C LYS A 297 -27.11 -18.16 7.28
N ALA A 298 -25.88 -17.70 7.46
CA ALA A 298 -25.54 -16.65 8.42
C ALA A 298 -26.13 -15.29 8.00
N LEU A 299 -26.03 -14.95 6.72
CA LEU A 299 -26.61 -13.75 6.12
C LEU A 299 -28.14 -13.77 6.28
N PHE A 300 -28.77 -14.91 6.01
CA PHE A 300 -30.20 -15.12 6.19
C PHE A 300 -30.63 -14.98 7.64
N LYS A 301 -29.84 -15.50 8.60
CA LYS A 301 -30.06 -15.28 10.04
C LYS A 301 -29.98 -13.79 10.41
N PHE A 302 -29.05 -13.05 9.80
CA PHE A 302 -28.90 -11.62 10.03
C PHE A 302 -30.10 -10.83 9.48
N TYR A 303 -30.51 -11.08 8.23
CA TYR A 303 -31.60 -10.36 7.57
C TYR A 303 -33.00 -10.72 8.08
N LYS A 304 -33.28 -11.98 8.42
CA LYS A 304 -34.56 -12.37 9.03
C LYS A 304 -34.63 -12.11 10.54
N GLY A 305 -33.51 -11.73 11.16
CA GLY A 305 -33.32 -11.68 12.59
C GLY A 305 -33.30 -13.08 13.21
N SER A 306 -32.60 -13.22 14.35
CA SER A 306 -32.68 -14.40 15.22
C SER A 306 -34.06 -14.49 15.85
N ARG A 307 -35.11 -14.79 15.07
CA ARG A 307 -36.35 -15.31 15.64
C ARG A 307 -36.05 -16.75 16.00
N TRP A 308 -35.61 -16.94 17.25
CA TRP A 308 -35.56 -18.25 17.91
C TRP A 308 -36.98 -18.81 17.84
N ARG A 309 -37.26 -19.63 16.82
CA ARG A 309 -38.55 -20.28 16.66
C ARG A 309 -38.25 -21.76 16.67
N SER A 310 -38.79 -22.45 17.67
CA SER A 310 -38.69 -23.89 17.76
C SER A 310 -39.26 -24.50 16.49
N GLN A 311 -38.71 -25.66 16.14
CA GLN A 311 -39.12 -26.49 15.00
C GLN A 311 -40.60 -26.90 15.02
N THR A 312 -41.31 -26.61 16.12
CA THR A 312 -42.67 -27.07 16.44
C THR A 312 -43.79 -26.04 16.24
N HIS A 313 -43.50 -24.78 15.89
CA HIS A 313 -44.58 -23.82 15.64
C HIS A 313 -45.12 -23.91 14.20
N ALA A 314 -46.45 -23.90 14.08
CA ALA A 314 -47.19 -23.97 12.82
C ALA A 314 -46.76 -22.88 11.83
N ASN A 315 -45.93 -23.26 10.87
CA ASN A 315 -45.39 -22.38 9.84
C ASN A 315 -45.83 -22.92 8.48
N ALA A 316 -46.30 -22.05 7.59
CA ALA A 316 -46.78 -22.43 6.27
C ALA A 316 -45.75 -23.27 5.51
N GLY A 317 -44.45 -23.00 5.68
CA GLY A 317 -43.38 -23.81 5.08
C GLY A 317 -43.29 -25.26 5.61
N VAL A 318 -43.53 -25.49 6.90
CA VAL A 318 -43.55 -26.84 7.48
C VAL A 318 -44.80 -27.59 7.01
N ALA A 319 -45.95 -26.92 7.01
CA ALA A 319 -47.19 -27.47 6.48
C ALA A 319 -47.06 -27.82 4.98
N VAL A 320 -46.47 -26.95 4.16
CA VAL A 320 -46.21 -27.22 2.74
C VAL A 320 -45.25 -28.40 2.57
N LYS A 321 -44.18 -28.48 3.37
CA LYS A 321 -43.23 -29.61 3.31
C LYS A 321 -43.91 -30.93 3.69
N GLU A 322 -44.79 -30.92 4.67
CA GLU A 322 -45.56 -32.11 5.08
C GLU A 322 -46.62 -32.48 4.04
N ILE A 323 -47.31 -31.50 3.44
CA ILE A 323 -48.23 -31.71 2.31
C ILE A 323 -47.48 -32.34 1.14
N MET A 324 -46.29 -31.83 0.79
CA MET A 324 -45.46 -32.41 -0.27
C MET A 324 -45.02 -33.84 0.05
N LYS A 325 -44.63 -34.12 1.30
CA LYS A 325 -44.28 -35.49 1.73
C LYS A 325 -45.47 -36.45 1.59
N ARG A 326 -46.65 -36.06 2.09
CA ARG A 326 -47.88 -36.84 1.98
C ARG A 326 -48.33 -37.03 0.53
N ARG A 327 -48.12 -36.01 -0.32
CA ARG A 327 -48.43 -36.10 -1.75
C ARG A 327 -47.52 -37.11 -2.45
N LYS A 328 -46.21 -37.07 -2.16
CA LYS A 328 -45.24 -38.04 -2.69
C LYS A 328 -45.53 -39.47 -2.25
N GLU A 329 -45.90 -39.67 -0.98
CA GLU A 329 -46.31 -40.98 -0.46
C GLU A 329 -47.58 -41.50 -1.14
N ARG A 330 -48.58 -40.62 -1.33
CA ARG A 330 -49.81 -40.96 -2.06
C ARG A 330 -49.54 -41.31 -3.51
N GLU A 331 -48.75 -40.50 -4.21
CA GLU A 331 -48.36 -40.74 -5.60
C GLU A 331 -47.61 -42.08 -5.73
N GLY A 332 -46.71 -42.39 -4.80
CA GLY A 332 -46.02 -43.70 -4.77
C GLY A 332 -46.96 -44.89 -4.49
N LEU A 333 -47.98 -44.72 -3.65
CA LEU A 333 -49.01 -45.76 -3.42
C LEU A 333 -49.91 -45.95 -4.64
N ILE A 334 -50.26 -44.86 -5.32
CA ILE A 334 -51.02 -44.91 -6.58
C ILE A 334 -50.19 -45.63 -7.63
N GLU A 335 -48.91 -45.30 -7.76
CA GLU A 335 -48.01 -45.97 -8.72
C GLU A 335 -47.91 -47.47 -8.46
N LYS A 336 -47.80 -47.89 -7.18
CA LYS A 336 -47.81 -49.31 -6.80
C LYS A 336 -49.12 -50.00 -7.14
N THR A 337 -50.26 -49.42 -6.74
CA THR A 337 -51.57 -50.02 -7.01
C THR A 337 -51.89 -50.10 -8.51
N ILE A 338 -51.44 -49.14 -9.30
CA ILE A 338 -51.52 -49.20 -10.78
C ILE A 338 -50.67 -50.37 -11.29
N LYS A 339 -49.42 -50.51 -10.85
CA LYS A 339 -48.55 -51.65 -11.24
C LYS A 339 -49.15 -52.99 -10.86
N ASP A 340 -49.70 -53.12 -9.66
CA ASP A 340 -50.34 -54.36 -9.18
C ASP A 340 -51.57 -54.72 -10.03
N ARG A 341 -52.39 -53.72 -10.38
CA ARG A 341 -53.55 -53.93 -11.28
C ARG A 341 -53.15 -54.34 -12.68
N TYR A 342 -52.12 -53.73 -13.24
CA TYR A 342 -51.60 -54.13 -14.56
C TYR A 342 -50.96 -55.52 -14.53
N ALA A 343 -50.31 -55.91 -13.43
CA ALA A 343 -49.79 -57.27 -13.25
C ALA A 343 -50.92 -58.30 -13.22
N ILE A 344 -51.98 -58.06 -12.44
CA ILE A 344 -53.16 -58.94 -12.40
C ILE A 344 -53.83 -59.04 -13.78
N ALA A 345 -53.97 -57.92 -14.50
CA ALA A 345 -54.55 -57.92 -15.85
C ALA A 345 -53.69 -58.74 -16.83
N ARG A 346 -52.36 -58.63 -16.74
CA ARG A 346 -51.42 -59.42 -17.55
C ARG A 346 -51.47 -60.92 -17.21
N ASP A 347 -51.63 -61.25 -15.93
CA ASP A 347 -51.78 -62.64 -15.46
C ASP A 347 -53.14 -63.24 -15.85
N MET A 348 -54.17 -62.40 -16.03
CA MET A 348 -55.50 -62.80 -16.54
C MET A 348 -55.55 -62.94 -18.07
N GLU A 349 -54.66 -62.29 -18.81
CA GLU A 349 -54.52 -62.42 -20.28
C GLU A 349 -53.69 -63.66 -20.68
N THR A 350 -52.87 -64.21 -19.77
CA THR A 350 -52.00 -65.37 -20.04
C THR A 350 -52.59 -66.80 -19.90
N PRO A 351 -53.79 -67.06 -19.35
CA PRO A 351 -54.36 -68.42 -19.34
C PRO A 351 -55.01 -68.81 -20.67
N ALA A 352 -55.23 -67.87 -21.61
CA ALA A 352 -55.81 -68.18 -22.92
C ALA A 352 -54.78 -68.79 -23.91
N ALA A 353 -53.49 -68.47 -23.78
CA ALA A 353 -52.46 -68.94 -24.71
C ALA A 353 -51.89 -70.33 -24.38
N THR A 354 -52.14 -70.86 -23.18
CA THR A 354 -51.64 -72.18 -22.74
C THR A 354 -52.70 -73.29 -22.80
N ALA A 355 -53.99 -72.95 -22.92
CA ALA A 355 -55.06 -73.94 -23.07
C ALA A 355 -55.20 -74.49 -24.50
N GLU A 356 -54.68 -73.80 -25.52
CA GLU A 356 -54.74 -74.27 -26.93
C GLU A 356 -53.63 -75.25 -27.32
N THR A 357 -52.64 -75.52 -26.45
CA THR A 357 -51.53 -76.45 -26.75
C THR A 357 -51.68 -77.85 -26.14
N GLN A 358 -52.77 -78.13 -25.41
CA GLN A 358 -53.00 -79.45 -24.77
C GLN A 358 -54.05 -80.32 -25.46
N ASN A 359 -54.62 -79.88 -26.59
CA ASN A 359 -55.47 -80.71 -27.46
C ASN A 359 -54.81 -80.92 -28.84
N ALA A 360 -53.61 -81.50 -28.85
CA ALA A 360 -52.93 -82.02 -30.03
C ALA A 360 -52.42 -83.43 -29.77
#